data_AF-A0A0C9SJZ0-F1
#
_entry.id   AF-A0A0C9SJZ0-F1
#
_cell.length_a   1.000
_cell.length_b   1.000
_cell.length_c   1.000
_cell.angle_alpha   90.00
_cell.angle_beta   90.00
_cell.angle_gamma   90.00
#
_symmetry.space_group_name_H-M   'P 1'
#
loop_
_entity.id
_entity.type
_entity.pdbx_description
1 polymer ?
#
loop_
_entity_poly.entity_id
_entity_poly.type
_entity_poly.pdbx_seq_one_letter_code
_entity_poly.pdbx_strand_id
1 'polypeptide(L)'
;NKDYLDVENATEWRVIAAKLKQRGNRTSFKWIKAHKDVIGSMKAKNKAIKGCRKTVTNVDYKIPKEFKVDGARLNTLSQSQAYRLVQRSKRIIAGGIRSQNTMAKIVTDIKEKFLTETSIDKVWTGLNGSHISKPIGDFLWKTIHKRVRCGPYFLNIPNWEDKALCMCGEIETVEHILLDCKENRNHRLWRHIKMLWEKSMESKWIQPDFSTIQGIGAVEWPTQLDEDHKTDFIKTKVYRVLVSEAIWAIWKDRNNRIFQEKRP
;
A
#
# COMPACT_ATOMS: atom_id res chain seq x y z
N ASN A 1 3.15 0.38 28.71
CA ASN A 1 3.85 1.42 27.93
C ASN A 1 4.44 0.71 26.72
N LYS A 2 4.03 1.05 25.49
CA LYS A 2 4.48 0.42 24.24
C LYS A 2 5.60 1.24 23.58
N ASP A 3 6.43 1.92 24.37
CA ASP A 3 7.48 2.83 23.88
C ASP A 3 6.98 3.90 22.89
N TYR A 4 5.77 4.42 23.13
CA TYR A 4 5.11 5.37 22.23
C TYR A 4 4.97 4.87 20.77
N LEU A 5 4.92 3.56 20.55
CA LEU A 5 4.58 2.99 19.24
C LEU A 5 3.17 3.44 18.85
N ASP A 6 2.99 3.89 17.61
CA ASP A 6 1.72 4.41 17.06
C ASP A 6 1.14 5.65 17.77
N VAL A 7 1.98 6.39 18.50
CA VAL A 7 1.55 7.63 19.16
C VAL A 7 1.98 8.81 18.31
N GLU A 8 1.01 9.60 17.85
CA GLU A 8 1.26 10.87 17.18
C GLU A 8 1.93 11.85 18.16
N ASN A 9 2.87 12.68 17.68
CA ASN A 9 3.63 13.62 18.51
C ASN A 9 4.36 12.93 19.68
N ALA A 10 4.91 11.72 19.43
CA ALA A 10 5.55 10.90 20.44
C ALA A 10 6.71 11.62 21.16
N THR A 11 7.45 12.48 20.45
CA THR A 11 8.59 13.23 21.00
C THR A 11 8.12 14.23 22.04
N GLU A 12 7.08 14.99 21.73
CA GLU A 12 6.43 15.96 22.60
C GLU A 12 5.89 15.28 23.85
N TRP A 13 5.18 14.16 23.68
CA TRP A 13 4.63 13.38 24.79
C TRP A 13 5.71 12.80 25.71
N ARG A 14 6.85 12.36 25.17
CA ARG A 14 8.00 11.89 25.96
C ARG A 14 8.55 13.02 26.82
N VAL A 15 8.72 14.21 26.26
CA VAL A 15 9.22 15.39 27.00
C VAL A 15 8.24 15.82 28.07
N ILE A 16 6.95 15.89 27.76
CA ILE A 16 5.91 16.25 28.74
C ILE A 16 5.90 15.24 29.90
N ALA A 17 5.90 13.94 29.61
CA ALA A 17 5.93 12.91 30.63
C ALA A 17 7.17 13.01 31.54
N ALA A 18 8.34 13.26 30.95
CA ALA A 18 9.57 13.47 31.72
C ALA A 18 9.50 14.73 32.60
N LYS A 19 9.02 15.86 32.07
CA LYS A 19 8.85 17.10 32.83
C LYS A 19 7.85 16.95 33.98
N LEU A 20 6.78 16.17 33.78
CA LEU A 20 5.82 15.88 34.85
C LEU A 20 6.44 15.03 35.96
N LYS A 21 7.28 14.04 35.62
CA LYS A 21 8.01 13.23 36.61
C LYS A 21 9.09 14.01 37.35
N GLN A 22 9.72 14.97 36.68
CA GLN A 22 10.71 15.85 37.30
C GLN A 22 10.09 16.76 38.38
N ARG A 23 8.79 17.08 38.26
CA ARG A 23 8.08 17.83 39.29
C ARG A 23 7.85 16.89 40.48
N GLY A 24 8.60 17.09 41.56
CA GLY A 24 8.45 16.29 42.80
C GLY A 24 7.09 16.41 43.50
N ASN A 25 6.23 17.35 43.08
CA ASN A 25 4.91 17.58 43.66
C ASN A 25 3.80 16.92 42.83
N ARG A 26 2.73 16.50 43.52
CA ARG A 26 1.52 15.96 42.88
C ARG A 26 0.94 16.99 41.89
N THR A 27 0.83 16.59 40.63
CA THR A 27 0.22 17.39 39.56
C THR A 27 -1.17 16.84 39.24
N SER A 28 -2.20 17.67 39.35
CA SER A 28 -3.58 17.34 38.95
C SER A 28 -3.98 18.12 37.70
N PHE A 29 -4.61 17.46 36.74
CA PHE A 29 -5.15 18.10 35.55
C PHE A 29 -6.63 18.40 35.75
N LYS A 30 -7.04 19.63 35.42
CA LYS A 30 -8.45 20.03 35.37
C LYS A 30 -8.78 20.46 33.96
N TRP A 31 -9.68 19.72 33.31
CA TRP A 31 -10.20 20.12 32.01
C TRP A 31 -11.24 21.23 32.19
N ILE A 32 -11.10 22.32 31.43
CA ILE A 32 -11.98 23.49 31.49
C ILE A 32 -12.54 23.75 30.09
N LYS A 33 -13.86 23.91 29.98
CA LYS A 33 -14.53 24.26 28.71
C LYS A 33 -14.09 25.65 28.24
N ALA A 34 -13.90 25.80 26.93
CA ALA A 34 -13.30 26.97 26.28
C ALA A 34 -14.06 28.32 26.45
N HIS A 35 -15.25 28.31 27.07
CA HIS A 35 -16.14 29.47 27.21
C HIS A 35 -16.49 29.84 28.65
N LYS A 36 -15.89 29.22 29.67
CA LYS A 36 -16.00 29.74 31.04
C LYS A 36 -15.02 30.89 31.22
N ASP A 37 -15.47 31.99 31.83
CA ASP A 37 -14.70 33.21 32.13
C ASP A 37 -13.62 33.01 33.22
N VAL A 38 -12.83 31.95 33.08
CA VAL A 38 -11.66 31.72 33.91
C VAL A 38 -10.54 32.59 33.36
N ILE A 39 -10.26 33.69 34.05
CA ILE A 39 -9.27 34.72 33.68
C ILE A 39 -7.93 34.09 33.23
N GLY A 40 -7.45 33.06 33.95
CA GLY A 40 -6.20 32.37 33.63
C GLY A 40 -6.20 31.68 32.25
N SER A 41 -7.31 31.02 31.89
CA SER A 41 -7.48 30.35 30.60
C SER A 41 -7.52 31.36 29.46
N MET A 42 -8.28 32.45 29.63
CA MET A 42 -8.37 33.53 28.64
C MET A 42 -7.02 34.20 28.39
N LYS A 43 -6.26 34.49 29.46
CA LYS A 43 -4.90 35.05 29.34
C LYS A 43 -3.94 34.08 28.65
N ALA A 44 -4.04 32.78 28.93
CA ALA A 44 -3.22 31.76 28.25
C ALA A 44 -3.54 31.66 26.75
N LYS A 45 -4.83 31.66 26.38
CA LYS A 45 -5.27 31.69 24.97
C LYS A 45 -4.74 32.91 24.23
N ASN A 46 -4.87 34.10 24.83
CA ASN A 46 -4.37 35.34 24.23
C ASN A 46 -2.84 35.30 24.05
N LYS A 47 -2.10 34.70 24.99
CA LYS A 47 -0.65 34.49 24.83
C LYS A 47 -0.33 33.51 23.70
N ALA A 48 -1.09 32.42 23.57
CA ALA A 48 -0.90 31.44 22.49
C ALA A 48 -1.15 32.08 21.10
N ILE A 49 -2.23 32.86 20.93
CA ILE A 49 -2.54 33.58 19.68
C ILE A 49 -1.41 34.55 19.31
N LYS A 50 -0.90 35.32 20.29
CA LYS A 50 0.26 36.19 20.07
C LYS A 50 1.51 35.40 19.70
N GLY A 51 1.67 34.19 20.24
CA GLY A 51 2.76 33.27 19.92
C GLY A 51 2.72 32.76 18.47
N CYS A 52 1.54 32.46 17.93
CA CYS A 52 1.39 32.00 16.54
C CYS A 52 1.90 33.00 15.49
N ARG A 53 1.98 34.29 15.84
CA ARG A 53 2.44 35.37 14.95
C ARG A 53 3.95 35.64 15.06
N LYS A 54 4.66 34.95 15.96
CA LYS A 54 6.10 35.12 16.15
C LYS A 54 6.86 34.07 15.35
N THR A 55 8.11 34.38 15.02
CA THR A 55 9.04 33.41 14.44
C THR A 55 9.22 32.23 15.39
N VAL A 56 9.30 31.03 14.82
CA VAL A 56 9.42 29.77 15.58
C VAL A 56 10.66 29.84 16.44
N THR A 57 10.48 29.72 17.75
CA THR A 57 11.58 29.60 18.72
C THR A 57 11.92 28.13 18.89
N ASN A 58 13.21 27.82 19.00
CA ASN A 58 13.68 26.44 19.16
C ASN A 58 13.24 25.92 20.55
N VAL A 59 12.29 24.99 20.57
CA VAL A 59 11.80 24.37 21.82
C VAL A 59 12.79 23.31 22.26
N ASP A 60 13.26 23.36 23.51
CA ASP A 60 14.17 22.36 24.03
C ASP A 60 13.43 21.05 24.37
N TYR A 61 13.73 20.00 23.59
CA TYR A 61 13.23 18.64 23.76
C TYR A 61 14.18 17.73 24.55
N LYS A 62 15.23 18.26 25.18
CA LYS A 62 16.14 17.44 25.99
C LYS A 62 15.42 16.86 27.21
N ILE A 63 15.58 15.55 27.38
CA ILE A 63 15.07 14.80 28.54
C ILE A 63 16.28 14.39 29.39
N PRO A 64 16.36 14.79 30.68
CA PRO A 64 17.39 14.27 31.58
C PRO A 64 17.30 12.75 31.67
N LYS A 65 18.45 12.06 31.67
CA LYS A 65 18.53 10.59 31.60
C LYS A 65 17.70 9.89 32.68
N GLU A 66 17.67 10.45 33.89
CA GLU A 66 16.93 9.92 35.05
C GLU A 66 15.41 9.86 34.84
N PHE A 67 14.86 10.78 34.05
CA PHE A 67 13.43 10.85 33.74
C PHE A 67 13.09 10.23 32.39
N LYS A 68 14.09 9.72 31.67
CA LYS A 68 13.92 9.12 30.34
C LYS A 68 13.36 7.71 30.50
N VAL A 69 12.09 7.55 30.15
CA VAL A 69 11.43 6.24 30.14
C VAL A 69 11.45 5.71 28.72
N ASP A 70 12.48 4.93 28.42
CA ASP A 70 12.63 4.27 27.13
C ASP A 70 12.17 2.81 27.20
N GLY A 71 11.69 2.30 26.07
CA GLY A 71 11.39 0.89 25.90
C GLY A 71 9.95 0.51 26.23
N ALA A 72 9.54 -0.62 25.65
CA ALA A 72 8.21 -1.15 25.84
C ALA A 72 8.21 -2.11 27.03
N ARG A 73 7.15 -2.08 27.84
CA ARG A 73 7.01 -2.99 28.97
C ARG A 73 6.80 -4.42 28.45
N LEU A 74 7.72 -5.30 28.81
CA LEU A 74 7.74 -6.70 28.37
C LEU A 74 6.42 -7.44 28.66
N ASN A 75 5.84 -7.23 29.83
CA ASN A 75 4.58 -7.87 30.23
C ASN A 75 3.36 -7.50 29.37
N THR A 76 3.43 -6.39 28.63
CA THR A 76 2.35 -5.93 27.72
C THR A 76 2.74 -6.00 26.25
N LEU A 77 3.92 -6.56 25.94
CA LEU A 77 4.51 -6.54 24.62
C LEU A 77 4.06 -7.78 23.83
N SER A 78 3.38 -7.57 22.70
CA SER A 78 3.11 -8.66 21.74
C SER A 78 4.30 -8.87 20.80
N GLN A 79 4.39 -10.05 20.18
CA GLN A 79 5.39 -10.33 19.13
C GLN A 79 5.32 -9.30 17.99
N SER A 80 4.12 -8.94 17.55
CA SER A 80 3.91 -7.92 16.51
C SER A 80 4.43 -6.54 16.92
N GLN A 81 4.23 -6.14 18.18
CA GLN A 81 4.78 -4.89 18.72
C GLN A 81 6.30 -4.94 18.84
N ALA A 82 6.85 -6.05 19.35
CA ALA A 82 8.29 -6.25 19.45
C ALA A 82 8.97 -6.16 18.07
N TYR A 83 8.40 -6.85 17.07
CA TYR A 83 8.90 -6.82 15.71
C TYR A 83 8.92 -5.41 15.13
N ARG A 84 7.83 -4.65 15.29
CA ARG A 84 7.73 -3.26 14.80
C ARG A 84 8.71 -2.32 15.52
N LEU A 85 8.94 -2.51 16.82
CA LEU A 85 9.95 -1.75 17.57
C LEU A 85 11.37 -2.03 17.07
N VAL A 86 11.67 -3.29 16.73
CA VAL A 86 12.97 -3.67 16.13
C VAL A 86 13.11 -3.11 14.72
N GLN A 87 12.06 -3.13 13.90
CA GLN A 87 12.08 -2.51 12.57
C GLN A 87 12.36 -1.00 12.68
N ARG A 88 11.66 -0.31 13.60
CA ARG A 88 11.87 1.12 13.90
C ARG A 88 13.31 1.40 14.34
N SER A 89 13.89 0.58 15.21
CA SER A 89 15.26 0.79 15.71
C SER A 89 16.31 0.58 14.62
N LYS A 90 16.12 -0.40 13.73
CA LYS A 90 17.03 -0.69 12.64
C LYS A 90 16.90 0.26 11.44
N ARG A 91 15.95 1.22 11.46
CA ARG A 91 15.60 2.09 10.33
C ARG A 91 15.45 1.31 9.02
N ILE A 92 14.93 0.09 9.08
CA ILE A 92 14.71 -0.70 7.88
C ILE A 92 13.57 -0.02 7.13
N ILE A 93 13.93 0.74 6.10
CA ILE A 93 12.94 1.24 5.13
C ILE A 93 12.38 -0.01 4.46
N ALA A 94 11.07 -0.22 4.58
CA ALA A 94 10.41 -1.34 3.94
C ALA A 94 10.47 -1.15 2.42
N GLY A 95 10.90 -2.20 1.70
CA GLY A 95 10.97 -2.23 0.23
C GLY A 95 12.35 -1.93 -0.34
N GLY A 96 12.77 -2.71 -1.34
CA GLY A 96 13.99 -2.42 -2.11
C GLY A 96 13.75 -1.29 -3.12
N ILE A 97 14.82 -0.64 -3.58
CA ILE A 97 14.77 0.46 -4.57
C ILE A 97 13.91 0.08 -5.80
N ARG A 98 14.04 -1.16 -6.28
CA ARG A 98 13.27 -1.67 -7.43
C ARG A 98 11.75 -1.68 -7.17
N SER A 99 11.31 -2.07 -5.98
CA SER A 99 9.88 -2.01 -5.63
C SER A 99 9.38 -0.57 -5.51
N GLN A 100 10.22 0.38 -5.06
CA GLN A 100 9.81 1.78 -4.96
C GLN A 100 9.58 2.41 -6.34
N ASN A 101 10.48 2.18 -7.31
CA ASN A 101 10.30 2.68 -8.67
C ASN A 101 9.09 2.05 -9.36
N THR A 102 8.87 0.75 -9.19
CA THR A 102 7.67 0.07 -9.71
C THR A 102 6.40 0.62 -9.08
N MET A 103 6.38 0.87 -7.77
CA MET A 103 5.21 1.46 -7.10
C MET A 103 4.92 2.89 -7.57
N ALA A 104 5.94 3.72 -7.76
CA ALA A 104 5.75 5.06 -8.31
C ALA A 104 5.11 5.01 -9.69
N LYS A 105 5.60 4.13 -10.57
CA LYS A 105 5.02 3.92 -11.90
C LYS A 105 3.56 3.45 -11.83
N ILE A 106 3.25 2.48 -10.97
CA ILE A 106 1.87 1.98 -10.79
C ILE A 106 0.92 3.10 -10.39
N VAL A 107 1.31 3.93 -9.42
CA VAL A 107 0.50 5.05 -8.94
C VAL A 107 0.26 6.07 -10.05
N THR A 108 1.30 6.45 -10.79
CA THR A 108 1.20 7.39 -11.90
C THR A 108 0.29 6.85 -13.02
N ASP A 109 0.54 5.63 -13.50
CA ASP A 109 -0.20 5.04 -14.61
C ASP A 109 -1.70 4.87 -14.27
N ILE A 110 -2.03 4.46 -13.03
CA ILE A 110 -3.44 4.37 -12.58
C ILE A 110 -4.10 5.74 -12.55
N LYS A 111 -3.41 6.75 -12.01
CA LYS A 111 -3.93 8.11 -11.93
C LYS A 111 -4.19 8.68 -13.32
N GLU A 112 -3.28 8.51 -14.26
CA GLU A 112 -3.44 8.98 -15.64
C GLU A 112 -4.58 8.25 -16.37
N LYS A 113 -4.70 6.93 -16.15
CA LYS A 113 -5.64 6.09 -16.88
C LYS A 113 -7.09 6.16 -16.37
N PHE A 114 -7.26 6.27 -15.05
CA PHE A 114 -8.58 6.28 -14.41
C PHE A 114 -8.98 7.66 -13.89
N LEU A 115 -8.09 8.65 -13.92
CA LEU A 115 -8.32 10.00 -13.41
C LEU A 115 -8.73 10.00 -11.93
N THR A 116 -8.24 9.03 -11.15
CA THR A 116 -8.53 8.88 -9.72
C THR A 116 -7.27 8.98 -8.88
N GLU A 117 -7.39 9.56 -7.69
CA GLU A 117 -6.28 9.68 -6.75
C GLU A 117 -5.92 8.31 -6.15
N THR A 118 -4.67 7.90 -6.41
CA THR A 118 -4.09 6.65 -5.93
C THR A 118 -2.85 6.92 -5.09
N SER A 119 -2.59 6.07 -4.10
CA SER A 119 -1.40 6.11 -3.26
C SER A 119 -0.75 4.74 -3.14
N ILE A 120 0.52 4.71 -2.75
CA ILE A 120 1.26 3.47 -2.48
C ILE A 120 0.52 2.61 -1.44
N ASP A 121 -0.05 3.24 -0.41
CA ASP A 121 -0.81 2.54 0.62
C ASP A 121 -2.10 1.92 0.07
N LYS A 122 -2.83 2.64 -0.81
CA LYS A 122 -4.02 2.09 -1.50
C LYS A 122 -3.64 0.85 -2.32
N VAL A 123 -2.50 0.87 -3.02
CA VAL A 123 -2.02 -0.29 -3.78
C VAL A 123 -1.80 -1.49 -2.84
N TRP A 124 -1.04 -1.31 -1.76
CA TRP A 124 -0.74 -2.42 -0.85
C TRP A 124 -1.95 -2.98 -0.11
N THR A 125 -2.79 -2.10 0.42
CA THR A 125 -4.02 -2.50 1.10
C THR A 125 -5.00 -3.16 0.14
N GLY A 126 -5.07 -2.67 -1.10
CA GLY A 126 -5.92 -3.20 -2.15
C GLY A 126 -5.62 -4.66 -2.52
N LEU A 127 -4.35 -5.08 -2.49
CA LEU A 127 -3.98 -6.48 -2.77
C LEU A 127 -4.57 -7.49 -1.77
N ASN A 128 -4.93 -7.04 -0.57
CA ASN A 128 -5.55 -7.85 0.48
C ASN A 128 -7.05 -7.57 0.62
N GLY A 129 -7.66 -6.87 -0.33
CA GLY A 129 -9.08 -6.53 -0.32
C GLY A 129 -9.97 -7.75 -0.47
N SER A 130 -11.22 -7.65 0.01
CA SER A 130 -12.20 -8.76 0.00
C SER A 130 -12.59 -9.26 -1.40
N HIS A 131 -12.30 -8.49 -2.45
CA HIS A 131 -12.62 -8.81 -3.84
C HIS A 131 -11.46 -9.45 -4.61
N ILE A 132 -10.30 -9.62 -3.96
CA ILE A 132 -9.13 -10.29 -4.53
C ILE A 132 -8.81 -11.48 -3.64
N SER A 133 -8.81 -12.68 -4.22
CA SER A 133 -8.47 -13.88 -3.44
C SER A 133 -7.00 -13.84 -3.02
N LYS A 134 -6.69 -14.45 -1.86
CA LYS A 134 -5.31 -14.45 -1.32
C LYS A 134 -4.24 -14.96 -2.31
N PRO A 135 -4.48 -16.03 -3.12
CA PRO A 135 -3.51 -16.46 -4.12
C PRO A 135 -3.22 -15.40 -5.19
N ILE A 136 -4.24 -14.64 -5.59
CA ILE A 136 -4.10 -13.57 -6.58
C ILE A 136 -3.34 -12.39 -5.97
N GLY A 137 -3.68 -11.99 -4.74
CA GLY A 137 -2.96 -10.96 -4.00
C GLY A 137 -1.47 -11.28 -3.83
N ASP A 138 -1.13 -12.52 -3.47
CA ASP A 138 0.26 -13.00 -3.39
C ASP A 138 0.96 -13.00 -4.74
N PHE A 139 0.26 -13.41 -5.81
CA PHE A 139 0.80 -13.34 -7.18
C PHE A 139 1.14 -11.90 -7.57
N LEU A 140 0.21 -10.96 -7.39
CA LEU A 140 0.41 -9.53 -7.68
C LEU A 140 1.53 -8.92 -6.82
N TRP A 141 1.61 -9.28 -5.54
CA TRP A 141 2.71 -8.86 -4.69
C TRP A 141 4.05 -9.36 -5.26
N LYS A 142 4.13 -10.62 -5.70
CA LYS A 142 5.33 -11.17 -6.34
C LYS A 142 5.65 -10.47 -7.67
N THR A 143 4.66 -10.05 -8.47
CA THR A 143 4.94 -9.33 -9.72
C THR A 143 5.54 -7.95 -9.45
N ILE A 144 4.99 -7.20 -8.48
CA ILE A 144 5.55 -5.89 -8.06
C ILE A 144 6.99 -6.04 -7.57
N HIS A 145 7.29 -7.09 -6.81
CA HIS A 145 8.64 -7.35 -6.31
C HIS A 145 9.56 -8.07 -7.30
N LYS A 146 9.11 -8.37 -8.53
CA LYS A 146 9.84 -9.17 -9.53
C LYS A 146 10.33 -10.52 -8.97
N ARG A 147 9.49 -11.17 -8.18
CA ARG A 147 9.74 -12.47 -7.50
C ARG A 147 8.99 -13.65 -8.11
N VAL A 148 8.25 -13.42 -9.20
CA VAL A 148 7.59 -14.50 -9.93
C VAL A 148 8.64 -15.33 -10.67
N ARG A 149 8.51 -16.66 -10.59
CA ARG A 149 9.35 -17.60 -11.34
C ARG A 149 8.87 -17.65 -12.79
N CYS A 150 9.55 -16.92 -13.66
CA CYS A 150 9.16 -16.68 -15.05
C CYS A 150 10.43 -16.38 -15.87
N GLY A 151 10.44 -16.82 -17.13
CA GLY A 151 11.47 -16.48 -18.11
C GLY A 151 12.91 -16.62 -17.61
N PRO A 152 13.68 -15.52 -17.46
CA PRO A 152 15.09 -15.56 -17.07
C PRO A 152 15.40 -16.31 -15.78
N TYR A 153 14.42 -16.46 -14.89
CA TYR A 153 14.57 -17.28 -13.69
C TYR A 153 15.02 -18.71 -14.03
N PHE A 154 14.48 -19.29 -15.11
CA PHE A 154 14.74 -20.68 -15.49
C PHE A 154 16.04 -20.88 -16.26
N LEU A 155 16.60 -19.82 -16.86
CA LEU A 155 17.89 -19.88 -17.57
C LEU A 155 19.06 -20.25 -16.66
N ASN A 156 18.91 -20.03 -15.35
CA ASN A 156 19.95 -20.32 -14.36
C ASN A 156 19.77 -21.70 -13.70
N ILE A 157 18.81 -22.51 -14.18
CA ILE A 157 18.49 -23.82 -13.61
C ILE A 157 18.81 -24.87 -14.68
N PRO A 158 19.81 -25.75 -14.46
CA PRO A 158 20.15 -26.80 -15.40
C PRO A 158 18.95 -27.68 -15.77
N ASN A 159 18.76 -27.93 -17.06
CA ASN A 159 17.67 -28.71 -17.67
C ASN A 159 16.28 -28.05 -17.63
N TRP A 160 16.19 -26.76 -17.29
CA TRP A 160 14.94 -26.00 -17.24
C TRP A 160 14.99 -24.75 -18.14
N GLU A 161 16.05 -24.56 -18.90
CA GLU A 161 16.30 -23.39 -19.74
C GLU A 161 15.20 -23.20 -20.79
N ASP A 162 14.64 -24.30 -21.28
CA ASP A 162 13.49 -24.35 -22.19
C ASP A 162 12.21 -23.73 -21.60
N LYS A 163 12.08 -23.70 -20.27
CA LYS A 163 10.96 -23.07 -19.56
C LYS A 163 11.08 -21.56 -19.47
N ALA A 164 12.21 -20.99 -19.91
CA ALA A 164 12.39 -19.55 -20.00
C ALA A 164 11.67 -18.94 -21.20
N LEU A 165 11.29 -19.75 -22.19
CA LEU A 165 10.66 -19.29 -23.41
C LEU A 165 9.14 -19.40 -23.34
N CYS A 166 8.47 -18.41 -23.90
CA CYS A 166 7.05 -18.47 -24.19
C CYS A 166 6.78 -19.34 -25.44
N MET A 167 5.54 -19.76 -25.66
CA MET A 167 5.15 -20.52 -26.86
C MET A 167 5.39 -19.75 -28.17
N CYS A 168 5.44 -18.42 -28.12
CA CYS A 168 5.79 -17.59 -29.27
C CYS A 168 7.30 -17.53 -29.54
N GLY A 169 8.14 -18.18 -28.73
CA GLY A 169 9.61 -18.20 -28.87
C GLY A 169 10.35 -17.05 -28.19
N GLU A 170 9.64 -16.04 -27.66
CA GLU A 170 10.27 -14.94 -26.91
C GLU A 170 10.61 -15.35 -25.47
N ILE A 171 11.57 -14.66 -24.85
CA ILE A 171 11.84 -14.81 -23.42
C ILE A 171 10.60 -14.37 -22.64
N GLU A 172 10.10 -15.28 -21.81
CA GLU A 172 8.86 -15.09 -21.10
C GLU A 172 8.98 -13.97 -20.05
N THR A 173 8.01 -13.06 -20.04
CA THR A 173 7.81 -12.13 -18.93
C THR A 173 6.36 -12.21 -18.45
N VAL A 174 6.11 -11.79 -17.21
CA VAL A 174 4.73 -11.78 -16.69
C VAL A 174 3.85 -10.86 -17.53
N GLU A 175 4.35 -9.68 -17.90
CA GLU A 175 3.65 -8.72 -18.76
C GLU A 175 3.30 -9.35 -20.11
N HIS A 176 4.29 -9.95 -20.78
CA HIS A 176 4.10 -10.65 -22.05
C HIS A 176 3.05 -11.77 -21.94
N ILE A 177 3.12 -12.59 -20.87
CA ILE A 177 2.17 -13.68 -20.65
C ILE A 177 0.76 -13.18 -20.38
N LEU A 178 0.57 -12.04 -19.73
CA LEU A 178 -0.76 -11.54 -19.38
C LEU A 178 -1.39 -10.69 -20.49
N LEU A 179 -0.59 -9.96 -21.27
CA LEU A 179 -1.07 -8.93 -22.19
C LEU A 179 -0.70 -9.20 -23.65
N ASP A 180 0.58 -9.45 -23.94
CA ASP A 180 1.09 -9.31 -25.30
C ASP A 180 1.04 -10.61 -26.13
N CYS A 181 1.14 -11.76 -25.46
CA CYS A 181 1.32 -13.03 -26.17
C CYS A 181 0.08 -13.43 -26.98
N LYS A 182 0.23 -13.43 -28.32
CA LYS A 182 -0.82 -13.86 -29.26
C LYS A 182 -1.08 -15.36 -29.19
N GLU A 183 -0.02 -16.16 -29.06
CA GLU A 183 -0.09 -17.63 -29.02
C GLU A 183 -0.80 -18.16 -27.76
N ASN A 184 -0.74 -17.41 -26.65
CA ASN A 184 -1.52 -17.70 -25.44
C ASN A 184 -3.02 -17.37 -25.59
N ARG A 185 -3.46 -16.87 -26.76
CA ARG A 185 -4.86 -16.48 -27.05
C ARG A 185 -5.45 -15.46 -26.08
N ASN A 186 -4.60 -14.75 -25.32
CA ASN A 186 -5.01 -13.71 -24.35
C ASN A 186 -5.90 -12.64 -24.98
N HIS A 187 -5.59 -12.25 -26.23
CA HIS A 187 -6.37 -11.29 -26.99
C HIS A 187 -7.86 -11.68 -27.11
N ARG A 188 -8.19 -12.98 -27.17
CA ARG A 188 -9.57 -13.46 -27.21
C ARG A 188 -10.24 -13.28 -25.85
N LEU A 189 -9.55 -13.64 -24.77
CA LEU A 189 -10.07 -13.46 -23.41
C LEU A 189 -10.34 -11.99 -23.11
N TRP A 190 -9.39 -11.10 -23.39
CA TRP A 190 -9.56 -9.66 -23.21
C TRP A 190 -10.70 -9.09 -24.07
N ARG A 191 -10.89 -9.59 -25.29
CA ARG A 191 -12.03 -9.23 -26.14
C ARG A 191 -13.36 -9.66 -25.52
N HIS A 192 -13.47 -10.89 -24.99
CA HIS A 192 -14.69 -11.34 -24.33
C HIS A 192 -14.98 -10.55 -23.05
N ILE A 193 -13.97 -10.25 -22.25
CA ILE A 193 -14.11 -9.41 -21.05
C ILE A 193 -14.59 -8.01 -21.43
N LYS A 194 -14.01 -7.40 -22.48
CA LYS A 194 -14.46 -6.12 -23.02
C LYS A 194 -15.94 -6.15 -23.39
N MET A 195 -16.36 -7.16 -24.16
CA MET A 195 -17.76 -7.31 -24.57
C MET A 195 -18.70 -7.48 -23.37
N LEU A 196 -18.31 -8.31 -22.40
CA LEU A 196 -19.07 -8.53 -21.18
C LEU A 196 -19.21 -7.22 -20.38
N TRP A 197 -18.11 -6.47 -20.23
CA TRP A 197 -18.09 -5.19 -19.54
C TRP A 197 -19.03 -4.18 -20.21
N GLU A 198 -18.88 -3.96 -21.51
CA GLU A 198 -19.66 -2.97 -22.26
C GLU A 198 -21.15 -3.31 -22.24
N LYS A 199 -21.49 -4.61 -22.26
CA LYS A 199 -22.88 -5.08 -22.13
C LYS A 199 -23.45 -4.93 -20.73
N SER A 200 -22.67 -5.18 -19.68
CA SER A 200 -23.17 -5.24 -18.29
C SER A 200 -23.09 -3.91 -17.55
N MET A 201 -22.12 -3.05 -17.86
CA MET A 201 -21.84 -1.81 -17.13
C MET A 201 -22.20 -0.55 -17.91
N GLU A 202 -22.61 -0.69 -19.17
CA GLU A 202 -22.96 0.43 -20.07
C GLU A 202 -21.88 1.53 -20.07
N SER A 203 -20.62 1.10 -20.13
CA SER A 203 -19.46 2.01 -20.03
C SER A 203 -18.32 1.51 -20.89
N LYS A 204 -17.55 2.44 -21.46
CA LYS A 204 -16.40 2.12 -22.29
C LYS A 204 -15.39 1.29 -21.51
N TRP A 205 -14.94 0.18 -22.10
CA TRP A 205 -13.90 -0.64 -21.50
C TRP A 205 -12.56 0.08 -21.49
N ILE A 206 -11.89 0.05 -20.33
CA ILE A 206 -10.50 0.51 -20.18
C ILE A 206 -9.63 -0.75 -20.13
N GLN A 207 -8.89 -1.01 -21.22
CA GLN A 207 -7.98 -2.15 -21.29
C GLN A 207 -6.87 -2.01 -20.24
N PRO A 208 -6.67 -2.98 -19.34
CA PRO A 208 -5.60 -2.93 -18.36
C PRO A 208 -4.24 -3.03 -19.04
N ASP A 209 -3.29 -2.20 -18.60
CA ASP A 209 -1.86 -2.41 -18.84
C ASP A 209 -1.23 -3.13 -17.64
N PHE A 210 0.08 -3.35 -17.69
CA PHE A 210 0.76 -4.09 -16.63
C PHE A 210 0.71 -3.38 -15.27
N SER A 211 0.83 -2.05 -15.26
CA SER A 211 0.69 -1.25 -14.03
C SER A 211 -0.71 -1.32 -13.44
N THR A 212 -1.74 -1.29 -14.30
CA THR A 212 -3.15 -1.47 -13.92
C THR A 212 -3.36 -2.84 -13.30
N ILE A 213 -2.75 -3.90 -13.86
CA ILE A 213 -2.80 -5.26 -13.32
C ILE A 213 -2.13 -5.29 -11.94
N GLN A 214 -0.90 -4.78 -11.84
CA GLN A 214 -0.12 -4.79 -10.60
C GLN A 214 -0.82 -4.04 -9.47
N GLY A 215 -1.46 -2.90 -9.78
CA GLY A 215 -2.20 -2.08 -8.83
C GLY A 215 -3.71 -2.28 -8.85
N ILE A 216 -4.23 -3.39 -9.38
CA ILE A 216 -5.68 -3.57 -9.60
C ILE A 216 -6.52 -3.34 -8.34
N GLY A 217 -5.99 -3.68 -7.16
CA GLY A 217 -6.66 -3.47 -5.88
C GLY A 217 -6.87 -1.99 -5.50
N ALA A 218 -6.14 -1.06 -6.12
CA ALA A 218 -6.28 0.38 -5.93
C ALA A 218 -7.11 1.07 -7.02
N VAL A 219 -7.39 0.39 -8.13
CA VAL A 219 -8.13 0.97 -9.26
C VAL A 219 -9.53 1.35 -8.79
N GLU A 220 -9.91 2.61 -8.97
CA GLU A 220 -11.26 3.12 -8.72
C GLU A 220 -11.84 3.63 -10.04
N TRP A 221 -13.07 3.23 -10.34
CA TRP A 221 -13.74 3.62 -11.58
C TRP A 221 -14.32 5.03 -11.42
N PRO A 222 -14.00 5.99 -12.31
CA PRO A 222 -14.49 7.35 -12.19
C PRO A 222 -15.99 7.43 -12.49
N THR A 223 -16.74 8.26 -11.75
CA THR A 223 -18.10 8.63 -12.16
C THR A 223 -18.05 9.67 -13.26
N GLN A 224 -18.95 9.57 -14.25
CA GLN A 224 -18.99 10.50 -15.40
C GLN A 224 -19.48 11.92 -15.04
N LEU A 225 -19.92 12.18 -13.81
CA LEU A 225 -20.81 13.31 -13.50
C LEU A 225 -20.25 14.41 -12.59
N ASP A 226 -19.12 14.26 -11.91
CA ASP A 226 -18.78 15.21 -10.82
C ASP A 226 -17.33 15.72 -10.80
N GLU A 227 -17.18 17.03 -10.59
CA GLU A 227 -15.96 17.73 -10.15
C GLU A 227 -15.46 17.25 -8.76
N ASP A 228 -16.32 16.55 -8.00
CA ASP A 228 -16.07 16.03 -6.64
C ASP A 228 -15.20 14.75 -6.58
N HIS A 229 -14.64 14.26 -7.70
CA HIS A 229 -13.78 13.06 -7.73
C HIS A 229 -14.47 11.79 -7.16
N LYS A 230 -15.80 11.69 -7.27
CA LYS A 230 -16.55 10.51 -6.82
C LYS A 230 -16.26 9.30 -7.71
N THR A 231 -16.37 8.12 -7.11
CA THR A 231 -16.03 6.84 -7.76
C THR A 231 -17.23 5.90 -7.77
N ASP A 232 -17.38 5.14 -8.85
CA ASP A 232 -18.47 4.19 -9.02
C ASP A 232 -18.08 2.86 -8.36
N PHE A 233 -18.68 2.59 -7.21
CA PHE A 233 -18.40 1.40 -6.41
C PHE A 233 -18.68 0.09 -7.15
N ILE A 234 -19.79 0.02 -7.90
CA ILE A 234 -20.20 -1.22 -8.58
C ILE A 234 -19.24 -1.51 -9.72
N LYS A 235 -18.98 -0.51 -10.58
CA LYS A 235 -18.02 -0.65 -11.68
C LYS A 235 -16.62 -0.95 -11.16
N THR A 236 -16.18 -0.28 -10.10
CA THR A 236 -14.89 -0.56 -9.44
C THR A 236 -14.79 -2.03 -9.03
N LYS A 237 -15.78 -2.54 -8.32
CA LYS A 237 -15.78 -3.93 -7.84
C LYS A 237 -15.76 -4.92 -8.99
N VAL A 238 -16.63 -4.73 -9.99
CA VAL A 238 -16.71 -5.63 -11.15
C VAL A 238 -15.41 -5.60 -11.97
N TYR A 239 -14.82 -4.42 -12.18
CA TYR A 239 -13.57 -4.28 -12.92
C TYR A 239 -12.44 -5.03 -12.22
N ARG A 240 -12.29 -4.83 -10.90
CA ARG A 240 -11.30 -5.51 -10.09
C ARG A 240 -11.44 -7.03 -10.18
N VAL A 241 -12.65 -7.56 -10.06
CA VAL A 241 -12.92 -9.01 -10.16
C VAL A 241 -12.61 -9.52 -11.56
N LEU A 242 -13.14 -8.91 -12.62
CA LEU A 242 -12.93 -9.39 -13.99
C LEU A 242 -11.44 -9.42 -14.37
N VAL A 243 -10.71 -8.34 -14.08
CA VAL A 243 -9.28 -8.27 -14.40
C VAL A 243 -8.47 -9.24 -13.55
N SER A 244 -8.72 -9.30 -12.24
CA SER A 244 -7.94 -10.16 -11.31
C SER A 244 -8.18 -11.66 -11.55
N GLU A 245 -9.40 -12.07 -11.87
CA GLU A 245 -9.70 -13.46 -12.22
C GLU A 245 -9.12 -13.83 -13.60
N ALA A 246 -9.19 -12.92 -14.57
CA ALA A 246 -8.64 -13.16 -15.91
C ALA A 246 -7.12 -13.37 -15.88
N ILE A 247 -6.37 -12.50 -15.19
CA ILE A 247 -4.91 -12.65 -15.08
C ILE A 247 -4.54 -13.94 -14.35
N TRP A 248 -5.34 -14.33 -13.35
CA TRP A 248 -5.08 -15.54 -12.58
C TRP A 248 -5.34 -16.80 -13.41
N ALA A 249 -6.43 -16.80 -14.18
CA ALA A 249 -6.73 -17.87 -15.13
C ALA A 249 -5.63 -18.03 -16.17
N ILE A 250 -5.18 -16.92 -16.80
CA ILE A 250 -4.06 -16.93 -17.75
C ILE A 250 -2.79 -17.50 -17.11
N TRP A 251 -2.46 -17.03 -15.89
CA TRP A 251 -1.26 -17.48 -15.19
C TRP A 251 -1.31 -18.96 -14.81
N LYS A 252 -2.47 -19.44 -14.38
CA LYS A 252 -2.71 -20.84 -14.05
C LYS A 252 -2.61 -21.74 -15.27
N ASP A 253 -3.19 -21.32 -16.40
CA ASP A 253 -3.11 -22.02 -17.68
C ASP A 253 -1.65 -22.13 -18.16
N ARG A 254 -0.88 -21.04 -18.10
CA ARG A 254 0.57 -21.06 -18.35
C ARG A 254 1.31 -22.06 -17.46
N ASN A 255 1.00 -22.09 -16.16
CA ASN A 255 1.67 -23.00 -15.23
C ASN A 255 1.34 -24.47 -15.52
N ASN A 256 0.09 -24.77 -15.92
CA ASN A 256 -0.30 -26.12 -16.30
C ASN A 256 0.52 -26.58 -17.53
N ARG A 257 0.63 -25.74 -18.56
CA ARG A 257 1.46 -26.05 -19.75
C ARG A 257 2.93 -26.31 -19.43
N ILE A 258 3.53 -25.51 -18.53
CA ILE A 258 4.98 -25.57 -18.28
C ILE A 258 5.38 -26.66 -17.28
N PHE A 259 4.49 -27.00 -16.33
CA PHE A 259 4.82 -27.88 -15.21
C PHE A 259 4.02 -29.18 -15.16
N GLN A 260 2.84 -29.26 -15.79
CA GLN A 260 1.96 -30.43 -15.68
C GLN A 260 1.89 -31.25 -16.97
N GLU A 261 2.04 -30.63 -18.14
CA GLU A 261 2.15 -31.37 -19.39
C GLU A 261 3.51 -32.08 -19.44
N LYS A 262 3.47 -33.42 -19.39
CA LYS A 262 4.60 -34.24 -19.87
C LYS A 262 4.74 -33.90 -21.35
N ARG A 263 5.76 -33.13 -21.71
CA ARG A 263 6.10 -32.96 -23.12
C ARG A 263 6.36 -34.37 -23.68
N PRO A 264 5.77 -34.71 -24.83
CA PRO A 264 5.93 -36.03 -25.46
C PRO A 264 7.40 -36.35 -25.71
#